data_AF-A0A367HYN7-F1
#
_entry.id   AF-A0A367HYN7-F1
#
_cell.length_a   1.000
_cell.length_b   1.000
_cell.length_c   1.000
_cell.angle_alpha   90.00
_cell.angle_beta   90.00
_cell.angle_gamma   90.00
#
_symmetry.space_group_name_H-M   'P 1'
#
loop_
_entity.id
_entity.type
_entity.pdbx_description
1 polymer ?
#
loop_
_entity_poly.entity_id
_entity_poly.type
_entity_poly.pdbx_seq_one_letter_code
_entity_poly.pdbx_strand_id
1 'polypeptide(L)' 'MTQEELAHEAGIDRSSVQRIELGQNDPRLTHLLRIASALHVHVRDLLG' A
#
# COMPACT_ATOMS: atom_id res chain seq x y z
N MET A 1 -9.19 -6.32 -5.60
CA MET A 1 -8.29 -7.21 -4.84
C MET A 1 -8.57 -7.08 -3.36
N THR A 2 -8.33 -8.12 -2.59
CA THR A 2 -8.39 -8.12 -1.12
C THR A 2 -7.10 -7.52 -0.54
N GLN A 3 -7.10 -7.20 0.76
CA GLN A 3 -5.89 -6.75 1.46
C GLN A 3 -4.76 -7.80 1.42
N GLU A 4 -5.10 -9.08 1.43
CA GLU A 4 -4.14 -10.18 1.39
C GLU A 4 -3.49 -10.30 0.01
N GLU A 5 -4.29 -10.18 -1.05
CA GLU A 5 -3.81 -10.12 -2.43
C GLU A 5 -2.93 -8.89 -2.67
N LEU A 6 -3.34 -7.71 -2.19
CA LEU A 6 -2.54 -6.49 -2.31
C LEU A 6 -1.21 -6.59 -1.57
N ALA A 7 -1.24 -7.11 -0.34
CA ALA A 7 -0.04 -7.33 0.47
C ALA A 7 0.94 -8.27 -0.23
N HIS A 8 0.42 -9.37 -0.80
CA HIS A 8 1.19 -10.33 -1.57
C HIS A 8 1.83 -9.68 -2.80
N GLU A 9 1.04 -9.00 -3.63
CA GLU A 9 1.49 -8.37 -4.87
C GLU A 9 2.49 -7.24 -4.61
N ALA A 10 2.24 -6.41 -3.59
CA ALA A 10 3.16 -5.36 -3.16
C ALA A 10 4.38 -5.92 -2.39
N GLY A 11 4.34 -7.19 -1.96
CA GLY A 11 5.36 -7.86 -1.14
C GLY A 11 5.59 -7.21 0.24
N ILE A 12 4.53 -6.69 0.85
CA ILE A 12 4.55 -6.13 2.21
C ILE A 12 3.62 -6.92 3.12
N ASP A 13 3.76 -6.78 4.44
CA ASP A 13 2.86 -7.43 5.39
C ASP A 13 1.42 -6.92 5.25
N ARG A 14 0.43 -7.80 5.38
CA ARG A 14 -0.99 -7.43 5.41
C ARG A 14 -1.32 -6.39 6.49
N SER A 15 -0.63 -6.45 7.63
CA SER A 15 -0.76 -5.45 8.70
C SER A 15 -0.22 -4.07 8.31
N SER A 16 0.73 -4.00 7.36
CA SER A 16 1.19 -2.74 6.78
C SER A 16 0.12 -2.15 5.88
N VAL A 17 -0.55 -2.95 5.04
CA VAL A 17 -1.69 -2.51 4.22
C VAL A 17 -2.81 -1.95 5.09
N GLN A 18 -3.23 -2.67 6.13
CA GLN A 18 -4.29 -2.19 7.05
C GLN A 18 -3.95 -0.86 7.72
N ARG A 19 -2.72 -0.69 8.21
CA ARG A 19 -2.30 0.57 8.86
C ARG A 19 -2.35 1.73 7.87
N ILE A 20 -1.93 1.50 6.62
CA ILE A 20 -1.99 2.50 5.55
C ILE A 20 -3.44 2.90 5.26
N GLU A 21 -4.34 1.93 5.07
CA GLU A 21 -5.76 2.19 4.80
C GLU A 21 -6.47 2.92 5.94
N LEU A 22 -6.09 2.64 7.20
CA LEU A 22 -6.62 3.31 8.38
C LEU A 22 -6.02 4.71 8.60
N GLY A 23 -5.09 5.16 7.74
CA GLY A 23 -4.35 6.41 7.94
C GLY A 23 -3.48 6.39 9.20
N GLN A 24 -3.16 5.20 9.72
CA GLN A 24 -2.38 5.02 10.94
C GLN A 24 -0.90 4.94 10.62
N ASN A 25 -0.15 5.89 11.20
CA ASN A 25 1.28 6.13 10.98
C ASN A 25 1.59 6.74 9.61
N ASP A 26 2.67 7.51 9.55
CA ASP A 26 3.24 7.99 8.29
C ASP A 26 3.81 6.80 7.51
N PRO A 27 3.19 6.41 6.38
CA PRO A 27 3.63 5.24 5.65
C PRO A 27 4.96 5.51 4.98
N ARG A 28 5.88 4.56 5.07
CA ARG A 28 7.16 4.66 4.36
C ARG A 28 6.88 4.83 2.86
N LEU A 29 7.53 5.80 2.23
CA LEU A 29 7.43 6.03 0.78
C LEU A 29 7.66 4.75 -0.04
N THR A 30 8.55 3.87 0.43
CA THR A 30 8.80 2.57 -0.22
C THR A 30 7.57 1.65 -0.22
N HIS A 31 6.73 1.67 0.82
CA HIS A 31 5.48 0.90 0.82
C HIS A 31 4.46 1.50 -0.15
N LEU A 32 4.33 2.83 -0.17
CA LEU A 32 3.44 3.52 -1.11
C LEU A 32 3.82 3.24 -2.57
N LEU A 33 5.11 3.27 -2.91
CA LEU A 33 5.60 2.94 -4.25
C LEU A 33 5.27 1.49 -4.66
N ARG A 34 5.42 0.53 -3.73
CA ARG A 34 5.12 -0.88 -3.98
C ARG A 34 3.63 -1.12 -4.15
N ILE A 35 2.81 -0.50 -3.32
CA ILE A 35 1.34 -0.53 -3.45
C ILE A 35 0.90 0.09 -4.77
N ALA A 36 1.44 1.26 -5.14
CA ALA A 36 1.11 1.91 -6.40
C ALA A 36 1.47 1.02 -7.61
N SER A 37 2.63 0.35 -7.56
CA SER A 37 3.03 -0.62 -8.57
C SER A 37 2.05 -1.80 -8.67
N ALA A 38 1.66 -2.39 -7.54
CA ALA A 38 0.71 -3.51 -7.48
C ALA A 38 -0.69 -3.11 -7.99
N LEU A 39 -1.12 -1.89 -7.71
CA LEU A 39 -2.41 -1.32 -8.14
C LEU A 39 -2.39 -0.78 -9.56
N HIS A 40 -1.22 -0.70 -10.22
CA HIS A 40 -1.04 -0.09 -11.54
C HIS A 40 -1.52 1.38 -11.59
N VAL A 41 -1.24 2.14 -10.53
CA VAL A 41 -1.56 3.57 -10.42
C VAL A 41 -0.30 4.39 -10.14
N HIS A 42 -0.38 5.72 -10.25
CA HIS A 42 0.72 6.56 -9.82
C HIS A 42 0.71 6.69 -8.29
N VAL A 43 1.89 6.76 -7.67
CA VAL A 43 2.00 6.93 -6.20
C VAL A 43 1.28 8.20 -5.71
N ARG A 44 1.16 9.22 -6.56
CA ARG A 44 0.39 10.44 -6.28
C ARG A 44 -1.08 10.15 -6.00
N ASP A 45 -1.65 9.13 -6.62
CA ASP A 45 -3.06 8.74 -6.43
C ASP A 45 -3.30 8.14 -5.03
N LEU A 46 -2.22 7.80 -4.30
CA LEU A 46 -2.25 7.35 -2.91
C LEU A 46 -1.96 8.47 -1.91
N LEU A 47 -1.57 9.65 -2.39
CA LEU A 47 -1.31 10.82 -1.57
C LEU A 47 -2.59 11.69 -1.59
N GLY A 48 -3.31 11.70 -0.46
CA GLY A 48 -4.41 12.62 -0.21
C GLY A 48 -3.93 14.02 0.12
#